data_AF-A0A7C3BAF5-F1
#
_entry.id   AF-A0A7C3BAF5-F1
#
_cell.length_a   1.000
_cell.length_b   1.000
_cell.length_c   1.000
_cell.angle_alpha   90.00
_cell.angle_beta   90.00
_cell.angle_gamma   90.00
#
_symmetry.space_group_name_H-M   'P 1'
#
loop_
_entity.id
_entity.type
_entity.pdbx_description
1 polymer ?
#
loop_
_entity_poly.entity_id
_entity_poly.type
_entity_poly.pdbx_seq_one_letter_code
_entity_poly.pdbx_strand_id
1 'polypeptide(L)'
;MSEEQAFTLHAEMLGERMRQARLANGKSLRETARALGISSNTLSSFERGRRAISLPELELFAYHIETPLPFLLSGKPHTSTEKQKFNQNMMRTLRNRVIGASLRAHRKDAGKTIRQLADEVNMPTSRISAYERGERPIPIPHLTVIAAVLGHQIEDYFDRDGPVGEWEINRQVYDRIMEMPVETRQFLAQSANLPFVELAKRFSELPADRLRSVAEGLLDITI
;
A
#
# COMPACT_ATOMS: atom_id res chain seq x y z
N MET A 1 14.46 -37.62 -19.51
CA MET A 1 13.02 -37.36 -19.34
C MET A 1 12.39 -37.43 -20.71
N SER A 2 11.28 -38.16 -20.89
CA SER A 2 10.54 -38.12 -22.16
C SER A 2 9.79 -36.78 -22.29
N GLU A 3 9.53 -36.35 -23.51
CA GLU A 3 8.78 -35.12 -23.81
C GLU A 3 7.39 -35.11 -23.13
N GLU A 4 6.75 -36.27 -23.05
CA GLU A 4 5.47 -36.49 -22.37
C GLU A 4 5.56 -36.31 -20.83
N GLN A 5 6.67 -36.74 -20.21
CA GLN A 5 6.91 -36.52 -18.79
C GLN A 5 7.15 -35.04 -18.47
N ALA A 6 7.87 -34.34 -19.33
CA ALA A 6 8.12 -32.90 -19.17
C ALA A 6 6.83 -32.09 -19.34
N PHE A 7 5.99 -32.44 -20.31
CA PHE A 7 4.68 -31.84 -20.51
C PHE A 7 3.77 -32.01 -19.29
N THR A 8 3.67 -33.24 -18.78
CA THR A 8 2.82 -33.57 -17.62
C THR A 8 3.27 -32.81 -16.37
N LEU A 9 4.59 -32.81 -16.09
CA LEU A 9 5.16 -32.09 -14.95
C LEU A 9 4.85 -30.59 -15.03
N HIS A 10 4.98 -29.98 -16.22
CA HIS A 10 4.66 -28.57 -16.41
C HIS A 10 3.18 -28.26 -16.17
N ALA A 11 2.28 -29.11 -16.66
CA ALA A 11 0.84 -28.98 -16.45
C ALA A 11 0.46 -29.09 -14.95
N GLU A 12 1.07 -30.02 -14.22
CA GLU A 12 0.87 -30.17 -12.77
C GLU A 12 1.38 -28.96 -11.98
N MET A 13 2.59 -28.47 -12.30
CA MET A 13 3.16 -27.28 -11.65
C MET A 13 2.31 -26.04 -11.89
N LEU A 14 1.84 -25.82 -13.12
CA LEU A 14 0.96 -24.70 -13.44
C LEU A 14 -0.41 -24.85 -12.74
N GLY A 15 -0.99 -26.05 -12.75
CA GLY A 15 -2.25 -26.35 -12.09
C GLY A 15 -2.21 -26.06 -10.58
N GLU A 16 -1.14 -26.48 -9.91
CA GLU A 16 -0.96 -26.21 -8.48
C GLU A 16 -0.82 -24.71 -8.20
N ARG A 17 -0.09 -23.96 -9.05
CA ARG A 17 0.01 -22.50 -8.91
C ARG A 17 -1.34 -21.81 -9.10
N MET A 18 -2.14 -22.24 -10.07
CA MET A 18 -3.50 -21.74 -10.23
C MET A 18 -4.33 -21.98 -8.97
N ARG A 19 -4.27 -23.20 -8.41
CA ARG A 19 -4.98 -23.56 -7.18
C ARG A 19 -4.56 -22.66 -6.01
N GLN A 20 -3.25 -22.46 -5.82
CA GLN A 20 -2.70 -21.61 -4.77
C GLN A 20 -3.17 -20.16 -4.93
N ALA A 21 -3.06 -19.61 -6.13
CA ALA A 21 -3.45 -18.24 -6.42
C ALA A 21 -4.97 -18.02 -6.22
N ARG A 22 -5.81 -18.99 -6.61
CA ARG A 22 -7.25 -18.95 -6.34
C ARG A 22 -7.55 -18.94 -4.83
N LEU A 23 -6.90 -19.80 -4.06
CA LEU A 23 -7.10 -19.90 -2.61
C LEU A 23 -6.58 -18.66 -1.87
N ALA A 24 -5.43 -18.12 -2.27
CA ALA A 24 -4.86 -16.90 -1.69
C ALA A 24 -5.78 -15.68 -1.85
N ASN A 25 -6.53 -15.63 -2.95
CA ASN A 25 -7.53 -14.59 -3.21
C ASN A 25 -8.93 -14.93 -2.66
N GLY A 26 -9.07 -16.00 -1.87
CA GLY A 26 -10.34 -16.38 -1.23
C GLY A 26 -11.43 -16.83 -2.21
N LYS A 27 -11.08 -17.18 -3.45
CA LYS A 27 -12.03 -17.50 -4.52
C LYS A 27 -12.44 -18.97 -4.48
N SER A 28 -13.73 -19.24 -4.62
CA SER A 28 -14.23 -20.62 -4.68
C SER A 28 -14.05 -21.24 -6.07
N LEU A 29 -13.90 -22.56 -6.14
CA LEU A 29 -13.80 -23.29 -7.42
C LEU A 29 -15.01 -23.03 -8.33
N ARG A 30 -16.20 -22.89 -7.74
CA ARG A 30 -17.44 -22.64 -8.49
C ARG A 30 -17.51 -21.22 -9.05
N GLU A 31 -17.14 -20.24 -8.25
CA GLU A 31 -17.07 -18.83 -8.67
C GLU A 31 -16.08 -18.64 -9.81
N THR A 32 -14.87 -19.16 -9.66
CA THR A 32 -13.82 -19.05 -10.69
C THR A 32 -14.22 -19.77 -11.97
N ALA A 33 -14.74 -21.01 -11.89
CA ALA A 33 -15.18 -21.73 -13.08
C ALA A 33 -16.27 -20.98 -13.86
N ARG A 34 -17.23 -20.36 -13.15
CA ARG A 34 -18.25 -19.52 -13.77
C ARG A 34 -17.67 -18.29 -14.46
N ALA A 35 -16.69 -17.63 -13.85
CA ALA A 35 -16.01 -16.48 -14.46
C ALA A 35 -15.23 -16.84 -15.74
N LEU A 36 -14.72 -18.08 -15.81
CA LEU A 36 -14.05 -18.61 -17.00
C LEU A 36 -15.02 -19.16 -18.06
N GLY A 37 -16.33 -19.24 -17.76
CA GLY A 37 -17.30 -19.88 -18.65
C GLY A 37 -17.14 -21.40 -18.77
N ILE A 38 -16.52 -22.06 -17.79
CA ILE A 38 -16.27 -23.51 -17.77
C ILE A 38 -16.94 -24.21 -16.59
N SER A 39 -16.97 -25.54 -16.60
CA SER A 39 -17.47 -26.33 -15.47
C SER A 39 -16.45 -26.35 -14.32
N SER A 40 -16.93 -26.48 -13.07
CA SER A 40 -16.04 -26.68 -11.91
C SER A 40 -15.16 -27.92 -12.05
N ASN A 41 -15.65 -28.96 -12.73
CA ASN A 41 -14.86 -30.16 -13.02
C ASN A 41 -13.70 -29.84 -13.98
N THR A 42 -13.93 -29.03 -15.01
CA THR A 42 -12.89 -28.59 -15.95
C THR A 42 -11.81 -27.81 -15.23
N LEU A 43 -12.18 -26.81 -14.43
CA LEU A 43 -11.22 -26.04 -13.63
C LEU A 43 -10.45 -26.93 -12.66
N SER A 44 -11.13 -27.88 -12.03
CA SER A 44 -10.50 -28.84 -11.13
C SER A 44 -9.51 -29.76 -11.85
N SER A 45 -9.76 -30.12 -13.11
CA SER A 45 -8.83 -30.88 -13.93
C SER A 45 -7.61 -30.06 -14.33
N PHE A 46 -7.77 -28.76 -14.60
CA PHE A 46 -6.65 -27.83 -14.79
C PHE A 46 -5.78 -27.73 -13.54
N GLU A 47 -6.38 -27.49 -12.37
CA GLU A 47 -5.65 -27.36 -11.10
C GLU A 47 -4.87 -28.62 -10.68
N ARG A 48 -5.28 -29.79 -11.16
CA ARG A 48 -4.58 -31.06 -10.89
C ARG A 48 -3.60 -31.46 -11.99
N GLY A 49 -3.39 -30.62 -13.02
CA GLY A 49 -2.54 -30.95 -14.17
C GLY A 49 -3.08 -32.06 -15.09
N ARG A 50 -4.30 -32.56 -14.86
CA ARG A 50 -4.91 -33.64 -15.67
C ARG A 50 -5.33 -33.18 -17.07
N ARG A 51 -5.53 -31.88 -17.23
CA ARG A 51 -5.81 -31.23 -18.51
C ARG A 51 -5.00 -29.95 -18.56
N ALA A 52 -4.37 -29.67 -19.70
CA ALA A 52 -3.69 -28.41 -19.91
C ALA A 52 -4.71 -27.28 -20.13
N ILE A 53 -4.47 -26.14 -19.48
CA ILE A 53 -5.17 -24.89 -19.74
C ILE A 53 -4.53 -24.19 -20.94
N SER A 54 -5.33 -23.55 -21.79
CA SER A 54 -4.83 -22.71 -22.89
C SER A 54 -4.44 -21.31 -22.40
N LEU A 55 -3.66 -20.57 -23.19
CA LEU A 55 -3.25 -19.21 -22.84
C LEU A 55 -4.44 -18.26 -22.61
N PRO A 56 -5.47 -18.19 -23.48
CA PRO A 56 -6.64 -17.32 -23.23
C PRO A 56 -7.42 -17.68 -21.96
N GLU A 57 -7.55 -18.98 -21.65
CA GLU A 57 -8.19 -19.43 -20.41
C GLU A 57 -7.35 -19.01 -19.18
N LEU A 58 -6.02 -19.09 -19.29
CA LEU A 58 -5.10 -18.69 -18.23
C LEU A 58 -5.06 -17.16 -18.05
N GLU A 59 -5.18 -16.38 -19.13
CA GLU A 59 -5.30 -14.92 -19.08
C GLU A 59 -6.60 -14.50 -18.39
N LEU A 60 -7.73 -15.12 -18.76
CA LEU A 60 -9.01 -14.87 -18.11
C LEU A 60 -9.00 -15.29 -16.65
N PHE A 61 -8.34 -16.40 -16.33
CA PHE A 61 -8.08 -16.81 -14.95
C PHE A 61 -7.29 -15.74 -14.20
N ALA A 62 -6.12 -15.35 -14.71
CA ALA A 62 -5.23 -14.34 -14.14
C ALA A 62 -5.95 -13.01 -13.87
N TYR A 63 -6.75 -12.55 -14.82
CA TYR A 63 -7.59 -11.37 -14.68
C TYR A 63 -8.62 -11.51 -13.55
N HIS A 64 -9.36 -12.63 -13.53
CA HIS A 64 -10.40 -12.87 -12.52
C HIS A 64 -9.85 -12.99 -11.09
N ILE A 65 -8.64 -13.53 -10.93
CA ILE A 65 -7.98 -13.68 -9.63
C ILE A 65 -7.00 -12.54 -9.31
N GLU A 66 -7.02 -11.46 -10.09
CA GLU A 66 -6.19 -10.26 -9.91
C GLU A 66 -4.68 -10.58 -9.75
N THR A 67 -4.21 -11.61 -10.44
CA THR A 67 -2.81 -12.08 -10.37
C THR A 67 -2.16 -11.98 -11.74
N PRO A 68 -1.10 -11.17 -11.92
CA PRO A 68 -0.43 -11.03 -13.21
C PRO A 68 0.06 -12.35 -13.78
N LEU A 69 -0.20 -12.55 -15.08
CA LEU A 69 0.11 -13.79 -15.82
C LEU A 69 1.57 -14.27 -15.66
N PRO A 70 2.60 -13.39 -15.69
CA PRO A 70 3.98 -13.83 -15.49
C PRO A 70 4.24 -14.52 -14.15
N PHE A 71 3.47 -14.25 -13.10
CA PHE A 71 3.64 -14.93 -11.80
C PHE A 71 3.16 -16.37 -11.84
N LEU A 72 2.03 -16.63 -12.50
CA LEU A 72 1.53 -18.00 -12.70
C LEU A 72 2.53 -18.84 -13.51
N LEU A 73 3.15 -18.22 -14.53
CA LEU A 73 4.12 -18.89 -15.40
C LEU A 73 5.50 -19.07 -14.75
N SER A 74 6.03 -18.04 -14.08
CA SER A 74 7.38 -18.07 -13.50
C SER A 74 7.46 -18.80 -12.16
N GLY A 75 6.34 -18.98 -11.45
CA GLY A 75 6.31 -19.61 -10.13
C GLY A 75 7.03 -18.80 -9.05
N LYS A 76 7.47 -17.57 -9.35
CA LYS A 76 7.98 -16.66 -8.34
C LYS A 76 6.77 -16.16 -7.55
N PRO A 77 6.75 -16.33 -6.22
CA PRO A 77 5.67 -15.80 -5.42
C PRO A 77 5.56 -14.31 -5.70
N HIS A 78 4.33 -13.85 -5.86
CA HIS A 78 4.06 -12.43 -5.73
C HIS A 78 4.65 -12.04 -4.37
N THR A 79 5.55 -11.05 -4.35
CA THR A 79 5.64 -10.19 -3.18
C THR A 79 4.33 -9.40 -3.15
N SER A 80 3.19 -10.07 -2.99
CA SER A 80 2.01 -9.44 -2.42
C SER A 80 2.54 -9.01 -1.07
N THR A 81 2.85 -7.72 -0.96
CA THR A 81 3.39 -7.01 0.19
C THR A 81 3.05 -7.86 1.38
N GLU A 82 4.01 -8.64 1.88
CA GLU A 82 3.76 -9.46 3.05
C GLU A 82 3.17 -8.44 4.01
N LYS A 83 1.89 -8.61 4.35
CA LYS A 83 1.29 -7.85 5.43
C LYS A 83 2.12 -8.30 6.60
N GLN A 84 3.22 -7.59 6.80
CA GLN A 84 4.28 -7.90 7.71
C GLN A 84 3.50 -8.12 8.98
N LYS A 85 3.53 -9.37 9.49
CA LYS A 85 2.68 -9.82 10.60
C LYS A 85 3.16 -9.09 11.85
N PHE A 86 3.00 -7.78 11.88
CA PHE A 86 3.25 -6.94 13.03
C PHE A 86 2.29 -7.45 14.09
N ASN A 87 2.85 -7.71 15.27
CA ASN A 87 2.03 -8.00 16.43
C ASN A 87 1.12 -6.78 16.66
N GLN A 88 -0.17 -6.92 16.31
CA GLN A 88 -1.15 -5.82 16.33
C GLN A 88 -1.22 -5.15 17.70
N ASN A 89 -1.03 -5.91 18.78
CA ASN A 89 -1.03 -5.40 20.13
C ASN A 89 0.22 -4.54 20.42
N MET A 90 1.39 -4.99 19.96
CA MET A 90 2.63 -4.21 20.06
C MET A 90 2.52 -2.89 19.28
N MET A 91 2.00 -2.95 18.06
CA MET A 91 1.78 -1.77 17.21
C MET A 91 0.84 -0.76 17.87
N ARG A 92 -0.32 -1.21 18.38
CA ARG A 92 -1.28 -0.34 19.10
C ARG A 92 -0.63 0.31 20.33
N THR A 93 0.14 -0.44 21.09
CA THR A 93 0.81 0.05 22.31
C THR A 93 1.85 1.11 21.97
N LEU A 94 2.68 0.86 20.95
CA LEU A 94 3.67 1.84 20.48
C LEU A 94 2.98 3.10 19.97
N ARG A 95 1.90 2.96 19.19
CA ARG A 95 1.16 4.11 18.66
C ARG A 95 0.49 4.95 19.74
N ASN A 96 -0.08 4.35 20.77
CA ASN A 96 -0.61 5.10 21.92
C ASN A 96 0.45 5.97 22.60
N ARG A 97 1.69 5.47 22.71
CA ARG A 97 2.82 6.24 23.26
C ARG A 97 3.25 7.39 22.37
N VAL A 98 3.31 7.18 21.05
CA VAL A 98 3.64 8.23 20.09
C VAL A 98 2.60 9.35 20.15
N ILE A 99 1.31 9.02 20.08
CA ILE A 99 0.21 10.01 20.16
C ILE A 99 0.25 10.75 21.50
N GLY A 100 0.44 10.04 22.62
CA GLY A 100 0.58 10.65 23.94
C GLY A 100 1.77 11.61 24.05
N ALA A 101 2.92 11.24 23.46
CA ALA A 101 4.11 12.09 23.42
C ALA A 101 3.88 13.36 22.58
N SER A 102 3.23 13.25 21.42
CA SER A 102 2.85 14.41 20.61
C SER A 102 1.87 15.33 21.35
N LEU A 103 0.87 14.75 22.06
CA LEU A 103 -0.06 15.51 22.87
C LEU A 103 0.66 16.32 23.96
N ARG A 104 1.64 15.69 24.61
CA ARG A 104 2.47 16.32 25.63
C ARG A 104 3.34 17.43 25.07
N ALA A 105 3.89 17.25 23.86
CA ALA A 105 4.65 18.27 23.16
C ALA A 105 3.76 19.49 22.85
N HIS A 106 2.65 19.27 22.15
CA HIS A 106 1.70 20.35 21.80
C HIS A 106 1.16 21.10 23.02
N ARG A 107 0.88 20.41 24.14
CA ARG A 107 0.48 21.08 25.39
C ARG A 107 1.59 21.99 25.92
N LYS A 108 2.85 21.54 25.89
CA LYS A 108 3.99 22.33 26.36
C LYS A 108 4.25 23.52 25.45
N ASP A 109 4.12 23.35 24.14
CA ASP A 109 4.29 24.41 23.15
C ASP A 109 3.21 25.48 23.30
N ALA A 110 1.98 25.07 23.65
CA ALA A 110 0.90 25.97 24.04
C ALA A 110 1.08 26.60 25.44
N GLY A 111 2.18 26.29 26.17
CA GLY A 111 2.47 26.83 27.50
C GLY A 111 1.52 26.39 28.61
N LYS A 112 0.68 25.38 28.38
CA LYS A 112 -0.36 24.95 29.32
C LYS A 112 0.15 23.90 30.30
N THR A 113 -0.28 23.97 31.55
CA THR A 113 -0.12 22.87 32.52
C THR A 113 -1.13 21.76 32.26
N ILE A 114 -0.88 20.55 32.79
CA ILE A 114 -1.86 19.44 32.74
C ILE A 114 -3.20 19.87 33.36
N ARG A 115 -3.17 20.67 34.43
CA ARG A 115 -4.38 21.15 35.12
C ARG A 115 -5.19 22.10 34.23
N GLN A 116 -4.55 23.10 33.63
CA GLN A 116 -5.23 24.02 32.72
C GLN A 116 -5.88 23.30 31.55
N LEU A 117 -5.16 22.36 30.91
CA LEU A 117 -5.73 21.58 29.82
C LEU A 117 -6.92 20.73 30.28
N ALA A 118 -6.77 20.05 31.41
CA ALA A 118 -7.81 19.22 32.02
C ALA A 118 -9.09 20.02 32.31
N ASP A 119 -8.95 21.22 32.86
CA ASP A 119 -10.07 22.12 33.17
C ASP A 119 -10.75 22.60 31.87
N GLU A 120 -9.98 22.98 30.84
CA GLU A 120 -10.51 23.45 29.54
C GLU A 120 -11.28 22.37 28.78
N VAL A 121 -10.82 21.12 28.81
CA VAL A 121 -11.51 20.00 28.13
C VAL A 121 -12.49 19.25 29.03
N ASN A 122 -12.73 19.74 30.25
CA ASN A 122 -13.58 19.13 31.27
C ASN A 122 -13.26 17.63 31.53
N MET A 123 -11.98 17.34 31.81
CA MET A 123 -11.50 15.99 32.13
C MET A 123 -10.67 15.97 33.41
N PRO A 124 -10.58 14.83 34.12
CA PRO A 124 -9.67 14.71 35.25
C PRO A 124 -8.20 14.85 34.81
N THR A 125 -7.37 15.53 35.61
CA THR A 125 -5.93 15.66 35.38
C THR A 125 -5.24 14.30 35.24
N SER A 126 -5.66 13.30 36.01
CA SER A 126 -5.17 11.93 35.92
C SER A 126 -5.43 11.28 34.56
N ARG A 127 -6.53 11.64 33.89
CA ARG A 127 -6.88 11.14 32.56
C ARG A 127 -5.97 11.74 31.49
N ILE A 128 -5.77 13.06 31.51
CA ILE A 128 -4.82 13.74 30.61
C ILE A 128 -3.41 13.17 30.80
N SER A 129 -3.01 12.97 32.05
CA SER A 129 -1.71 12.42 32.39
C SER A 129 -1.51 10.98 31.87
N ALA A 130 -2.53 10.13 31.97
CA ALA A 130 -2.50 8.77 31.43
C ALA A 130 -2.45 8.73 29.89
N TYR A 131 -3.12 9.69 29.24
CA TYR A 131 -3.03 9.89 27.78
C TYR A 131 -1.62 10.29 27.35
N GLU A 132 -1.03 11.31 27.99
CA GLU A 132 0.33 11.77 27.65
C GLU A 132 1.42 10.72 27.85
N ARG A 133 1.20 9.74 28.75
CA ARG A 133 2.12 8.61 28.96
C ARG A 133 1.86 7.41 28.04
N GLY A 134 0.77 7.43 27.27
CA GLY A 134 0.34 6.29 26.44
C GLY A 134 -0.10 5.07 27.25
N GLU A 135 -0.37 5.22 28.56
CA GLU A 135 -0.88 4.15 29.43
C GLU A 135 -2.35 3.83 29.12
N ARG A 136 -3.07 4.82 28.60
CA ARG A 136 -4.47 4.67 28.18
C ARG A 136 -4.61 5.11 26.73
N PRO A 137 -5.28 4.32 25.86
CA PRO A 137 -5.64 4.78 24.53
C PRO A 137 -6.55 6.01 24.60
N ILE A 138 -6.33 6.96 23.71
CA ILE A 138 -7.10 8.20 23.64
C ILE A 138 -8.29 7.98 22.69
N PRO A 139 -9.55 8.05 23.16
CA PRO A 139 -10.71 8.01 22.27
C PRO A 139 -10.67 9.17 21.28
N ILE A 140 -11.07 8.94 20.03
CA ILE A 140 -11.06 9.96 18.97
C ILE A 140 -11.78 11.26 19.38
N PRO A 141 -12.97 11.25 20.01
CA PRO A 141 -13.62 12.50 20.43
C PRO A 141 -12.78 13.29 21.44
N HIS A 142 -12.07 12.61 22.35
CA HIS A 142 -11.19 13.28 23.30
C HIS A 142 -9.96 13.86 22.60
N LEU A 143 -9.33 13.09 21.70
CA LEU A 143 -8.18 13.57 20.94
C LEU A 143 -8.55 14.80 20.10
N THR A 144 -9.74 14.78 19.47
CA THR A 144 -10.27 15.89 18.67
C THR A 144 -10.41 17.17 19.50
N VAL A 145 -11.07 17.08 20.66
CA VAL A 145 -11.29 18.23 21.55
C VAL A 145 -9.97 18.76 22.11
N ILE A 146 -9.08 17.87 22.55
CA ILE A 146 -7.77 18.27 23.08
C ILE A 146 -6.91 18.93 21.99
N ALA A 147 -6.84 18.35 20.80
CA ALA A 147 -6.10 18.92 19.67
C ALA A 147 -6.60 20.33 19.35
N ALA A 148 -7.92 20.51 19.23
CA ALA A 148 -8.53 21.80 18.93
C ALA A 148 -8.20 22.86 19.99
N VAL A 149 -8.30 22.52 21.28
CA VAL A 149 -7.95 23.42 22.41
C VAL A 149 -6.47 23.80 22.40
N LEU A 150 -5.59 22.91 21.91
CA LEU A 150 -4.16 23.16 21.75
C LEU A 150 -3.82 23.90 20.44
N GLY A 151 -4.79 24.21 19.59
CA GLY A 151 -4.57 24.89 18.30
C GLY A 151 -4.11 23.95 17.17
N HIS A 152 -4.30 22.64 17.34
CA HIS A 152 -3.91 21.60 16.38
C HIS A 152 -5.13 20.92 15.76
N GLN A 153 -4.91 20.24 14.63
CA GLN A 153 -5.93 19.41 13.99
C GLN A 153 -5.68 17.92 14.32
N ILE A 154 -6.69 17.07 14.17
CA ILE A 154 -6.54 15.64 14.50
C ILE A 154 -5.54 14.93 13.56
N GLU A 155 -5.39 15.45 12.35
CA GLU A 155 -4.48 15.00 11.31
C GLU A 155 -3.00 15.13 11.71
N ASP A 156 -2.68 16.01 12.67
CA ASP A 156 -1.33 16.16 13.23
C ASP A 156 -0.90 14.91 14.02
N TYR A 157 -1.84 14.04 14.39
CA TYR A 157 -1.60 12.81 15.15
C TYR A 157 -1.66 11.55 14.29
N PHE A 158 -1.90 11.69 12.98
CA PHE A 158 -1.96 10.54 12.07
C PHE A 158 -0.61 9.84 11.95
N ASP A 159 -0.68 8.54 11.67
CA ASP A 159 0.50 7.75 11.35
C ASP A 159 1.05 8.23 9.99
N ARG A 160 2.24 8.84 9.97
CA ARG A 160 2.94 9.24 8.73
C ARG A 160 4.12 8.33 8.40
N ASP A 161 4.93 8.01 9.41
CA ASP A 161 6.19 7.26 9.23
C ASP A 161 6.13 5.80 9.70
N GLY A 162 4.96 5.33 10.15
CA GLY A 162 4.74 3.95 10.54
C GLY A 162 4.13 3.11 9.41
N PRO A 163 4.06 1.78 9.57
CA PRO A 163 3.63 0.87 8.51
C PRO A 163 2.19 1.13 8.02
N VAL A 164 1.33 1.71 8.87
CA VAL A 164 -0.04 2.10 8.48
C VAL A 164 -0.04 3.42 7.71
N GLY A 165 0.81 4.38 8.12
CA GLY A 165 0.98 5.65 7.42
C GLY A 165 1.60 5.48 6.05
N GLU A 166 2.68 4.69 5.96
CA GLU A 166 3.30 4.31 4.70
C GLU A 166 2.30 3.60 3.78
N TRP A 167 1.46 2.70 4.32
CA TRP A 167 0.42 2.04 3.52
C TRP A 167 -0.59 3.04 2.95
N GLU A 168 -1.06 3.99 3.75
CA GLU A 168 -2.01 5.02 3.32
C GLU A 168 -1.39 5.96 2.27
N ILE A 169 -0.15 6.41 2.48
CA ILE A 169 0.60 7.21 1.51
C ILE A 169 0.78 6.44 0.20
N ASN A 170 1.20 5.17 0.28
CA ASN A 170 1.39 4.33 -0.91
C ASN A 170 0.07 4.11 -1.65
N ARG A 171 -1.04 3.98 -0.94
CA ARG A 171 -2.37 3.87 -1.55
C ARG A 171 -2.75 5.15 -2.29
N GLN A 172 -2.58 6.32 -1.66
CA GLN A 172 -2.86 7.61 -2.29
C GLN A 172 -1.97 7.85 -3.53
N VAL A 173 -0.68 7.49 -3.44
CA VAL A 173 0.25 7.54 -4.58
C VAL A 173 -0.22 6.60 -5.70
N TYR A 174 -0.59 5.36 -5.36
CA TYR A 174 -1.10 4.40 -6.34
C TYR A 174 -2.34 4.93 -7.06
N ASP A 175 -3.33 5.44 -6.32
CA ASP A 175 -4.57 5.97 -6.88
C ASP A 175 -4.27 7.13 -7.84
N ARG A 176 -3.38 8.05 -7.43
CA ARG A 176 -3.00 9.19 -8.27
C ARG A 176 -2.17 8.81 -9.50
N ILE A 177 -1.34 7.78 -9.40
CA ILE A 177 -0.64 7.23 -10.59
C ILE A 177 -1.67 6.59 -11.52
N MET A 178 -2.66 5.85 -11.00
CA MET A 178 -3.69 5.21 -11.82
C MET A 178 -4.60 6.21 -12.56
N GLU A 179 -4.76 7.42 -12.03
CA GLU A 179 -5.45 8.55 -12.68
C GLU A 179 -4.66 9.18 -13.84
N MET A 180 -3.35 8.92 -13.96
CA MET A 180 -2.53 9.48 -15.04
C MET A 180 -2.87 8.87 -16.42
N PRO A 181 -2.63 9.62 -17.52
CA PRO A 181 -2.72 9.07 -18.87
C PRO A 181 -1.92 7.77 -19.03
N VAL A 182 -2.42 6.83 -19.83
CA VAL A 182 -1.82 5.50 -19.98
C VAL A 182 -0.38 5.59 -20.49
N GLU A 183 -0.11 6.52 -21.38
CA GLU A 183 1.22 6.79 -21.96
C GLU A 183 2.20 7.24 -20.88
N THR A 184 1.76 8.11 -19.96
CA THR A 184 2.57 8.56 -18.82
C THR A 184 2.86 7.41 -17.87
N ARG A 185 1.85 6.59 -17.54
CA ARG A 185 2.04 5.41 -16.67
C ARG A 185 3.04 4.42 -17.28
N GLN A 186 2.93 4.18 -18.59
CA GLN A 186 3.86 3.30 -19.32
C GLN A 186 5.28 3.86 -19.33
N PHE A 187 5.45 5.16 -19.53
CA PHE A 187 6.75 5.83 -19.45
C PHE A 187 7.38 5.63 -18.07
N LEU A 188 6.62 5.86 -16.99
CA LEU A 188 7.10 5.70 -15.61
C LEU A 188 7.43 4.24 -15.24
N ALA A 189 6.74 3.27 -15.83
CA ALA A 189 6.95 1.85 -15.53
C ALA A 189 8.27 1.28 -16.10
N GLN A 190 8.93 1.98 -17.03
CA GLN A 190 10.19 1.54 -17.60
C GLN A 190 11.36 1.95 -16.70
N SER A 191 12.14 0.98 -16.22
CA SER A 191 13.31 1.24 -15.36
C SER A 191 14.36 2.15 -16.03
N ALA A 192 14.49 2.06 -17.35
CA ALA A 192 15.37 2.92 -18.14
C ALA A 192 14.97 4.40 -18.07
N ASN A 193 13.71 4.72 -17.73
CA ASN A 193 13.22 6.08 -17.66
C ASN A 193 13.40 6.74 -16.29
N LEU A 194 13.84 5.99 -15.28
CA LEU A 194 14.05 6.50 -13.93
C LEU A 194 14.95 7.75 -13.89
N PRO A 195 16.07 7.85 -14.65
CA PRO A 195 16.89 9.05 -14.67
C PRO A 195 16.15 10.32 -15.13
N PHE A 196 15.19 10.20 -16.06
CA PHE A 196 14.39 11.36 -16.49
C PHE A 196 13.43 11.81 -15.40
N VAL A 197 12.84 10.88 -14.66
CA VAL A 197 11.95 11.17 -13.52
C VAL A 197 12.74 11.84 -12.39
N GLU A 198 13.94 11.34 -12.09
CA GLU A 198 14.83 11.96 -11.11
C GLU A 198 15.26 13.37 -11.53
N LEU A 199 15.55 13.58 -12.81
CA LEU A 199 15.87 14.89 -13.35
C LEU A 199 14.68 15.86 -13.21
N ALA A 200 13.47 15.42 -13.58
CA ALA A 200 12.25 16.20 -13.42
C ALA A 200 12.00 16.59 -11.95
N LYS A 201 12.23 15.65 -11.02
CA LYS A 201 12.16 15.93 -9.58
C LYS A 201 13.15 17.03 -9.18
N ARG A 202 14.43 16.91 -9.57
CA ARG A 202 15.45 17.93 -9.26
C ARG A 202 15.07 19.30 -9.83
N PHE A 203 14.54 19.35 -11.05
CA PHE A 203 14.06 20.59 -11.65
C PHE A 203 12.89 21.21 -10.87
N SER A 204 11.98 20.41 -10.34
CA SER A 204 10.86 20.92 -9.53
C SER A 204 11.30 21.57 -8.21
N GLU A 205 12.50 21.25 -7.72
CA GLU A 205 13.08 21.79 -6.49
C GLU A 205 13.87 23.09 -6.75
N LEU A 206 14.11 23.47 -8.02
CA LEU A 206 14.85 24.68 -8.36
C LEU A 206 13.98 25.95 -8.26
N PRO A 207 14.55 27.09 -7.82
CA PRO A 207 13.94 28.40 -7.99
C PRO A 207 13.61 28.70 -9.46
N ALA A 208 12.48 29.38 -9.70
CA ALA A 208 11.94 29.58 -11.05
C ALA A 208 12.88 30.36 -12.00
N ASP A 209 13.71 31.25 -11.47
CA ASP A 209 14.74 31.99 -12.19
C ASP A 209 15.85 31.06 -12.71
N ARG A 210 16.30 30.11 -11.90
CA ARG A 210 17.29 29.10 -12.34
C ARG A 210 16.73 28.13 -13.35
N LEU A 211 15.45 27.77 -13.24
CA LEU A 211 14.80 26.89 -14.22
C LEU A 211 14.75 27.56 -15.60
N ARG A 212 14.47 28.88 -15.66
CA ARG A 212 14.48 29.64 -16.91
C ARG A 212 15.85 29.73 -17.54
N SER A 213 16.91 29.98 -16.76
CA SER A 213 18.25 30.05 -17.33
C SER A 213 18.72 28.71 -17.90
N VAL A 214 18.31 27.59 -17.29
CA VAL A 214 18.55 26.24 -17.85
C VAL A 214 17.78 26.06 -19.16
N ALA A 215 16.51 26.50 -19.23
CA ALA A 215 15.71 26.40 -20.45
C ALA A 215 16.26 27.26 -21.61
N GLU A 216 16.71 28.48 -21.32
CA GLU A 216 17.36 29.37 -22.28
C GLU A 216 18.64 28.73 -22.82
N GLY A 217 19.49 28.18 -21.94
CA GLY A 217 20.70 27.47 -22.37
C GLY A 217 20.42 26.23 -23.22
N LEU A 218 19.29 25.53 -23.01
CA LEU A 218 18.88 24.39 -23.85
C LEU A 218 18.39 24.85 -25.24
N LEU A 219 17.71 25.98 -25.32
CA LEU A 219 17.29 26.58 -26.59
C LEU A 219 18.51 27.01 -27.42
N ASP A 220 19.51 27.62 -26.79
CA ASP A 220 20.72 28.09 -27.48
C ASP A 220 21.58 26.96 -28.08
N ILE A 221 21.51 25.73 -27.54
CA ILE A 221 22.25 24.56 -28.05
C ILE A 221 21.44 23.68 -29.02
N THR A 222 20.15 23.97 -29.21
CA THR A 222 19.25 23.18 -30.09
C THR A 222 18.87 23.89 -31.39
N ILE A 223 19.41 25.10 -31.61
CA ILE A 223 19.30 25.90 -32.85
C ILE A 223 20.65 25.85 -33.59
#